data_AF-A0A258Z871-F1
#
_entry.id   AF-A0A258Z871-F1
#
_cell.length_a   1.000
_cell.length_b   1.000
_cell.length_c   1.000
_cell.angle_alpha   90.00
_cell.angle_beta   90.00
_cell.angle_gamma   90.00
#
_symmetry.space_group_name_H-M   'P 1'
#
loop_
_entity.id
_entity.type
_entity.pdbx_description
1 polymer ?
#
loop_
_entity_poly.entity_id
_entity_poly.type
_entity_poly.pdbx_seq_one_letter_code
_entity_poly.pdbx_strand_id
1 'polypeptide(L)'
;MLSSADDQRKCPLTLKTESAANGFALVFDAGACTGIGFMQQVVAWTPDSSGAIRLMNAQGRLVVEFGQATAGNYEALREGDGVYFLASPAASADATAVRV
;
A
#
# COMPACT_ATOMS: atom_id res chain seq x y z
N MET A 1 -5.67 2.99 -2.15
CA MET A 1 -6.50 1.94 -1.51
C MET A 1 -5.69 0.66 -1.48
N LEU A 2 -5.65 -0.02 -0.34
CA LEU A 2 -5.07 -1.37 -0.22
C LEU A 2 -6.18 -2.41 -0.19
N SER A 3 -6.06 -3.49 -0.96
CA SER A 3 -7.02 -4.60 -0.96
C SER A 3 -6.36 -5.96 -1.15
N SER A 4 -6.98 -7.01 -0.63
CA SER A 4 -6.64 -8.39 -1.01
C SER A 4 -7.14 -8.69 -2.43
N ALA A 5 -6.51 -9.65 -3.11
CA ALA A 5 -6.83 -9.98 -4.49
C ALA A 5 -8.27 -10.51 -4.71
N ASP A 6 -8.91 -11.01 -3.67
CA ASP A 6 -10.32 -11.44 -3.67
C ASP A 6 -11.30 -10.33 -3.26
N ASP A 7 -10.80 -9.11 -3.05
CA ASP A 7 -11.53 -7.92 -2.61
C ASP A 7 -12.29 -8.05 -1.27
N GLN A 8 -12.04 -9.12 -0.50
CA GLN A 8 -12.71 -9.35 0.80
C GLN A 8 -12.15 -8.48 1.92
N ARG A 9 -10.88 -8.05 1.80
CA ARG A 9 -10.18 -7.27 2.81
C ARG A 9 -9.72 -5.96 2.19
N LYS A 10 -10.04 -4.83 2.83
CA LYS A 10 -9.76 -3.49 2.32
C LYS A 10 -9.20 -2.63 3.43
N CYS A 11 -8.28 -1.73 3.08
CA CYS A 11 -7.67 -0.79 3.99
C CYS A 11 -7.52 0.57 3.28
N PRO A 12 -8.43 1.52 3.54
CA PRO A 12 -8.26 2.89 3.11
C PRO A 12 -7.03 3.48 3.79
N LEU A 13 -6.06 3.91 2.98
CA LEU A 13 -4.83 4.54 3.46
C LEU A 13 -4.36 5.65 2.53
N THR A 14 -3.70 6.63 3.11
CA THR A 14 -3.10 7.79 2.44
C THR A 14 -1.63 7.84 2.78
N LEU A 15 -0.81 7.83 1.73
CA LEU A 15 0.63 8.08 1.82
C LEU A 15 0.86 9.59 1.80
N LYS A 16 1.64 10.08 2.76
CA LYS A 16 1.93 11.49 2.98
C LYS A 16 3.41 11.76 2.74
N THR A 17 3.80 12.99 2.41
CA THR A 17 5.22 13.36 2.19
C THR A 17 5.85 14.05 3.39
N GLU A 18 5.08 14.30 4.44
CA GLU A 18 5.57 14.71 5.74
C GLU A 18 6.47 13.62 6.34
N SER A 19 7.63 14.03 6.88
CA SER A 19 8.58 13.12 7.51
C SER A 19 7.98 12.42 8.73
N ALA A 20 8.28 11.13 8.88
CA ALA A 20 7.97 10.30 10.03
C ALA A 20 9.22 9.48 10.43
N ALA A 21 9.20 8.86 11.61
CA ALA A 21 10.37 8.22 12.23
C ALA A 21 11.26 7.43 11.24
N ASN A 22 10.67 6.52 10.46
CA ASN A 22 11.40 5.63 9.55
C ASN A 22 11.06 5.89 8.07
N GLY A 23 10.73 7.13 7.71
CA GLY A 23 10.37 7.48 6.34
C GLY A 23 9.39 8.65 6.28
N PHE A 24 8.28 8.43 5.61
CA PHE A 24 7.20 9.40 5.51
C PHE A 24 5.93 8.90 6.20
N ALA A 25 5.07 9.84 6.59
CA ALA A 25 3.83 9.54 7.29
C ALA A 25 2.85 8.76 6.40
N LEU A 26 2.00 7.98 7.03
CA LEU A 26 0.79 7.44 6.41
C LEU A 26 -0.38 7.59 7.38
N VAL A 27 -1.58 7.70 6.83
CA VAL A 27 -2.82 7.74 7.60
C VAL A 27 -3.72 6.63 7.11
N PHE A 28 -4.30 5.86 8.01
CA PHE A 28 -5.26 4.81 7.69
C PHE A 28 -6.30 4.66 8.80
N ASP A 29 -7.46 4.12 8.44
CA ASP A 29 -8.49 3.76 9.41
C ASP A 29 -8.17 2.38 9.99
N ALA A 30 -7.73 2.34 11.25
CA ALA A 30 -7.34 1.10 11.91
C ALA A 30 -8.48 0.07 11.98
N GLY A 31 -9.74 0.51 12.09
CA GLY A 31 -10.92 -0.35 12.13
C GLY A 31 -11.20 -1.00 10.78
N ALA A 32 -11.15 -0.20 9.71
CA ALA A 32 -11.31 -0.69 8.35
C ALA A 32 -10.19 -1.67 7.96
N CYS A 33 -8.96 -1.45 8.43
CA CYS A 33 -7.79 -2.25 8.09
C CYS A 33 -7.62 -3.54 8.92
N THR A 34 -8.55 -3.87 9.82
CA THR A 34 -8.44 -5.05 10.72
C THR A 34 -8.27 -6.38 10.00
N GLY A 35 -8.87 -6.55 8.81
CA GLY A 35 -8.72 -7.76 7.99
C GLY A 35 -7.32 -7.95 7.40
N ILE A 36 -6.49 -6.90 7.38
CA ILE A 36 -5.14 -6.91 6.82
C ILE A 36 -4.14 -6.81 7.98
N GLY A 37 -3.86 -7.94 8.64
CA GLY A 37 -3.18 -7.99 9.93
C GLY A 37 -1.80 -7.30 9.97
N PHE A 38 -1.05 -7.30 8.86
CA PHE A 38 0.26 -6.64 8.81
C PHE A 38 0.18 -5.11 8.94
N MET A 39 -0.96 -4.49 8.63
CA MET A 39 -1.13 -3.03 8.75
C MET A 39 -0.97 -2.52 10.18
N GLN A 40 -1.23 -3.36 11.18
CA GLN A 40 -1.08 -3.01 12.60
C GLN A 40 0.37 -2.72 13.00
N GLN A 41 1.34 -3.16 12.19
CA GLN A 41 2.76 -2.95 12.44
C GLN A 41 3.31 -1.72 11.70
N VAL A 42 2.54 -1.15 10.76
CA VAL A 42 3.02 -0.10 9.86
C VAL A 42 2.93 1.26 10.52
N VAL A 43 4.03 2.02 10.48
CA VAL A 43 4.10 3.37 11.04
C VAL A 43 4.68 4.40 10.07
N ALA A 44 5.33 3.96 9.00
CA ALA A 44 5.89 4.82 7.96
C ALA A 44 5.86 4.13 6.61
N TRP A 45 6.02 4.90 5.53
CA TRP A 45 6.29 4.38 4.20
C TRP A 45 7.53 5.04 3.60
N THR A 46 8.15 4.37 2.64
CA THR A 46 9.24 4.94 1.83
C THR A 46 9.06 4.57 0.36
N PRO A 47 9.34 5.50 -0.57
CA PRO A 47 9.56 5.14 -1.96
C PRO A 47 10.94 4.49 -2.09
N ASP A 48 11.10 3.67 -3.13
CA ASP A 48 12.39 3.12 -3.50
C ASP A 48 12.81 3.53 -4.92
N SER A 49 14.08 3.33 -5.26
CA SER A 49 14.62 3.69 -6.58
C SER A 49 14.01 2.91 -7.74
N SER A 50 13.44 1.73 -7.50
CA SER A 50 12.71 0.96 -8.52
C SER A 50 11.27 1.46 -8.71
N GLY A 51 10.81 2.40 -7.89
CA GLY A 51 9.45 2.90 -7.87
C GLY A 51 8.53 2.15 -6.91
N ALA A 52 8.99 1.11 -6.23
CA ALA A 52 8.23 0.35 -5.24
C ALA A 52 7.85 1.21 -4.03
N ILE A 53 6.76 0.82 -3.38
CA ILE A 53 6.29 1.42 -2.13
C ILE A 53 6.56 0.44 -0.99
N ARG A 54 7.37 0.85 -0.02
CA ARG A 54 7.72 0.04 1.15
C ARG A 54 6.99 0.57 2.37
N LEU A 55 6.35 -0.32 3.12
CA LEU A 55 5.75 -0.01 4.42
C LEU A 55 6.67 -0.51 5.53
N MET A 56 6.93 0.36 6.51
CA MET A 56 7.94 0.18 7.53
C MET A 56 7.31 0.14 8.93
N ASN A 57 7.87 -0.68 9.81
CA ASN A 57 7.48 -0.70 11.22
C ASN A 57 8.29 0.31 12.06
N ALA A 58 7.98 0.38 13.36
CA ALA A 58 8.61 1.30 14.30
C ALA A 58 10.12 1.05 14.50
N GLN A 59 10.60 -0.16 14.24
CA GLN A 59 12.02 -0.52 14.30
C GLN A 59 12.78 -0.25 12.98
N GLY A 60 12.13 0.36 11.98
CA GLY A 60 12.72 0.61 10.67
C GLY A 60 12.85 -0.65 9.82
N ARG A 61 12.12 -1.73 10.13
CA ARG A 61 12.11 -2.96 9.34
C ARG A 61 10.99 -2.93 8.31
N LEU A 62 11.27 -3.53 7.16
CA LEU A 62 10.30 -3.72 6.09
C LEU A 62 9.16 -4.64 6.58
N VAL A 63 7.92 -4.14 6.50
CA VAL A 63 6.72 -4.95 6.73
C VAL A 63 6.28 -5.58 5.42
N VAL A 64 6.11 -4.75 4.37
CA VAL A 64 5.71 -5.17 3.03
C VAL A 64 6.32 -4.23 1.99
N GLU A 65 6.70 -4.79 0.85
CA GLU A 65 7.09 -4.05 -0.35
C GLU A 65 6.08 -4.33 -1.45
N PHE A 66 5.52 -3.25 -2.02
CA PHE A 66 4.66 -3.31 -3.18
C PHE A 66 5.47 -2.89 -4.41
N GLY A 67 5.77 -3.87 -5.27
CA GLY A 67 6.42 -3.62 -6.55
C GLY A 67 5.47 -2.92 -7.51
N GLN A 68 5.99 -2.01 -8.34
CA GLN A 68 5.17 -1.35 -9.35
C GLN A 68 4.86 -2.35 -10.48
N ALA A 69 3.57 -2.68 -10.66
CA ALA A 69 3.12 -3.55 -11.74
C ALA A 69 2.87 -2.72 -13.01
N THR A 70 2.09 -1.65 -12.87
CA THR A 70 1.86 -0.63 -13.90
C THR A 70 1.85 0.75 -13.26
N ALA A 71 1.91 1.83 -14.04
CA ALA A 71 1.97 3.18 -13.51
C ALA A 71 0.83 3.44 -12.50
N GLY A 72 1.20 3.63 -11.23
CA GLY A 72 0.26 3.89 -10.13
C GLY A 72 -0.52 2.68 -9.58
N ASN A 73 -0.23 1.46 -10.04
CA ASN A 73 -0.73 0.20 -9.49
C ASN A 73 0.44 -0.65 -8.98
N TYR A 74 0.32 -1.10 -7.73
CA TYR A 74 1.38 -1.84 -7.07
C TYR A 74 0.87 -3.15 -6.48
N GLU A 75 1.73 -4.15 -6.40
CA GLU A 75 1.37 -5.51 -5.97
C GLU A 75 2.41 -6.07 -4.98
N ALA A 76 1.93 -6.84 -4.01
CA ALA A 76 2.76 -7.59 -3.08
C ALA A 76 2.22 -9.00 -2.86
N LEU A 77 3.08 -10.01 -3.00
CA LEU A 77 2.81 -11.36 -2.52
C LEU A 77 3.27 -11.48 -1.05
N ARG A 78 2.38 -11.94 -0.17
CA ARG A 78 2.72 -12.35 1.19
C ARG A 78 2.57 -13.85 1.35
N GLU A 79 3.69 -14.52 1.60
CA GLU A 79 3.70 -15.95 1.91
C GLU A 79 2.78 -16.24 3.11
N GLY A 80 1.88 -17.21 2.92
CA GLY A 80 0.91 -17.63 3.94
C GLY A 80 -0.32 -16.72 4.12
N ASP A 81 -0.45 -15.61 3.37
CA ASP A 81 -1.57 -14.66 3.52
C ASP A 81 -2.25 -14.30 2.18
N GLY A 82 -1.46 -14.14 1.11
CA GLY A 82 -1.97 -13.94 -0.24
C GLY A 82 -1.41 -12.71 -0.94
N VAL A 83 -2.06 -12.33 -2.06
CA VAL A 83 -1.68 -11.19 -2.90
C VAL A 83 -2.49 -9.95 -2.50
N TYR A 84 -1.81 -8.81 -2.48
CA TYR A 84 -2.38 -7.52 -2.16
C TYR A 84 -2.07 -6.48 -3.23
N PHE A 85 -3.04 -5.61 -3.49
CA PHE A 85 -2.91 -4.50 -4.41
C PHE A 85 -2.94 -3.18 -3.66
N LEU A 86 -2.06 -2.25 -4.07
CA LEU A 86 -2.10 -0.85 -3.65
C LEU A 86 -2.36 0.01 -4.89
N ALA A 87 -3.56 0.58 -4.96
CA ALA A 87 -3.99 1.44 -6.06
C ALA A 87 -3.97 2.92 -5.67
N SER A 88 -3.39 3.76 -6.52
CA SER A 88 -3.54 5.22 -6.45
C SER A 88 -4.88 5.64 -7.07
N PRO A 89 -5.67 6.52 -6.44
CA PRO A 89 -6.88 7.07 -7.07
C PRO A 89 -6.60 7.74 -8.42
N ALA A 90 -5.40 8.31 -8.61
CA ALA A 90 -4.98 8.90 -9.88
C ALA A 90 -4.77 7.84 -10.98
N ALA A 91 -4.38 6.62 -10.62
CA ALA A 91 -4.21 5.50 -11.56
C ALA A 91 -5.57 4.93 -12.01
N SER A 92 -6.59 5.02 -11.15
CA SER A 92 -7.95 4.56 -11.46
C SER A 92 -8.67 5.45 -12.48
N ALA A 93 -8.24 6.71 -12.64
CA ALA A 93 -8.78 7.63 -13.64
C ALA A 93 -8.38 7.26 -15.08
N ASP A 94 -7.16 6.73 -15.28
CA ASP A 94 -6.68 6.28 -16.59
C ASP A 94 -7.33 4.95 -17.04
N ALA A 95 -7.76 4.09 -16.10
CA ALA A 95 -8.45 2.84 -16.43
C ALA A 95 -9.87 3.05 -17.00
N THR A 96 -10.46 4.23 -16.80
CA THR A 96 -11.79 4.57 -17.34
C THR A 96 -11.70 5.24 -18.73
N ALA A 97 -10.49 5.52 -19.23
CA ALA A 97 -10.27 6.11 -20.54
C ALA A 97 -10.15 5.05 -21.66
N VAL A 98 -11.05 4.07 -21.70
CA VAL A 98 -11.30 3.32 -22.94
C VAL A 98 -12.28 4.15 -23.75
N ARG A 99 -11.75 4.95 -24.69
CA ARG A 99 -12.57 5.62 -25.69
C ARG A 99 -13.08 4.59 -26.69
N VAL A 100 -14.41 4.51 -26.81
CA VAL A 100 -15.13 3.86 -27.92
C VAL A 100 -14.89 4.61 -29.22
#